data_AF-A0A5B0S2U6-F1
#
_entry.id   AF-A0A5B0S2U6-F1
#
_cell.length_a   1.000
_cell.length_b   1.000
_cell.length_c   1.000
_cell.angle_alpha   90.00
_cell.angle_beta   90.00
_cell.angle_gamma   90.00
#
_symmetry.space_group_name_H-M   'P 1'
#
loop_
_entity.id
_entity.type
_entity.pdbx_description
1 polymer ?
#
loop_
_entity_poly.entity_id
_entity_poly.type
_entity_poly.pdbx_seq_one_letter_code
_entity_poly.pdbx_strand_id
1 'polypeptide(L)'
;MPTTFLFNQTQLQVIKAMQDRIDCVVEKIELPPDSEPTPAIVQGNWSGDWINWNHCYQLQQKLYADAHDHRIPQWAVPNVNTTWNARRNRLGRGPLQFVNQESDNTIGITLASGVGANNS
;
A
#
# COMPACT_ATOMS: atom_id res chain seq x y z
N MET A 1 1.02 -26.54 -14.88
CA MET A 1 -0.24 -26.36 -15.63
C MET A 1 -0.89 -25.09 -15.14
N PRO A 2 -1.35 -24.15 -15.99
CA PRO A 2 -2.14 -23.03 -15.50
C PRO A 2 -3.51 -23.58 -15.12
N THR A 3 -3.81 -23.61 -13.83
CA THR A 3 -5.17 -23.83 -13.32
C THR A 3 -5.99 -22.59 -13.69
N THR A 4 -6.86 -22.72 -14.69
CA THR A 4 -7.84 -21.67 -15.02
C THR A 4 -8.87 -21.61 -13.91
N PHE A 5 -8.60 -20.79 -12.90
CA PHE A 5 -9.61 -20.36 -11.94
C PHE A 5 -10.59 -19.44 -12.67
N LEU A 6 -11.86 -19.80 -12.70
CA LEU A 6 -12.91 -18.98 -13.30
C LEU A 6 -13.65 -18.24 -12.19
N PHE A 7 -13.54 -16.91 -12.19
CA PHE A 7 -14.30 -16.07 -11.29
C PHE A 7 -15.75 -16.00 -11.74
N ASN A 8 -16.67 -16.16 -10.80
CA ASN A 8 -18.06 -15.81 -11.03
C ASN A 8 -18.28 -14.29 -10.89
N GLN A 9 -19.45 -13.81 -11.32
CA GLN A 9 -19.78 -12.39 -11.29
C GLN A 9 -19.68 -11.77 -9.90
N THR A 10 -20.11 -12.50 -8.86
CA THR A 10 -20.06 -12.04 -7.46
C THR A 10 -18.62 -11.87 -7.00
N GLN A 11 -17.72 -12.82 -7.33
CA GLN A 11 -16.31 -12.72 -6.99
C GLN A 11 -15.63 -11.54 -7.69
N LEU A 12 -15.96 -11.28 -8.96
CA LEU A 12 -15.46 -10.10 -9.67
C LEU A 12 -15.93 -8.79 -9.03
N GLN A 13 -17.20 -8.73 -8.58
CA GLN A 13 -17.73 -7.57 -7.87
C GLN A 13 -17.02 -7.35 -6.52
N VAL A 14 -16.73 -8.43 -5.79
CA VAL A 14 -15.97 -8.35 -4.53
C VAL A 14 -14.56 -7.85 -4.79
N ILE A 15 -13.84 -8.39 -5.78
CA ILE A 15 -12.48 -7.94 -6.13
C ILE A 15 -12.49 -6.45 -6.51
N LYS A 16 -13.49 -6.01 -7.27
CA LYS A 16 -13.65 -4.58 -7.60
C LYS A 16 -13.89 -3.74 -6.34
N ALA A 17 -14.78 -4.15 -5.46
CA ALA A 17 -15.04 -3.45 -4.20
C ALA A 17 -13.81 -3.39 -3.28
N MET A 18 -12.97 -4.45 -3.29
CA MET A 18 -11.67 -4.44 -2.61
C MET A 18 -10.77 -3.35 -3.20
N GLN A 19 -10.64 -3.26 -4.53
CA GLN A 19 -9.85 -2.22 -5.18
C GLN A 19 -10.37 -0.81 -4.85
N ASP A 20 -11.68 -0.57 -4.96
CA ASP A 20 -12.29 0.74 -4.66
C ASP A 20 -12.01 1.17 -3.20
N ARG A 21 -12.02 0.20 -2.27
CA ARG A 21 -11.68 0.44 -0.86
C ARG A 21 -10.20 0.78 -0.68
N ILE A 22 -9.30 0.10 -1.39
CA ILE A 22 -7.86 0.42 -1.38
C ILE A 22 -7.65 1.84 -1.87
N ASP A 23 -8.20 2.17 -3.04
CA ASP A 23 -8.02 3.49 -3.65
C ASP A 23 -8.45 4.58 -2.65
N CYS A 24 -9.65 4.47 -2.08
CA CYS A 24 -10.16 5.40 -1.07
C CYS A 24 -9.24 5.57 0.15
N VAL A 25 -8.64 4.48 0.67
CA VAL A 25 -7.71 4.57 1.80
C VAL A 25 -6.39 5.20 1.38
N VAL A 26 -5.84 4.78 0.25
CA VAL A 26 -4.59 5.29 -0.31
C VAL A 26 -4.70 6.79 -0.62
N GLU A 27 -5.86 7.26 -1.08
CA GLU A 27 -6.09 8.69 -1.31
C GLU A 27 -6.05 9.53 -0.04
N LYS A 28 -6.54 8.98 1.07
CA LYS A 28 -6.61 9.67 2.36
C LYS A 28 -5.26 9.74 3.08
N ILE A 29 -4.44 8.70 2.95
CA ILE A 29 -3.14 8.63 3.64
C ILE A 29 -2.02 9.33 2.86
N GLU A 30 -2.12 9.38 1.52
CA GLU A 30 -1.11 9.98 0.65
C GLU A 30 -1.70 11.22 -0.07
N LEU A 31 -1.59 12.36 0.59
CA LEU A 31 -2.15 13.61 0.10
C LEU A 31 -1.28 14.27 -0.98
N PRO A 32 -1.89 14.94 -1.97
CA PRO A 32 -1.17 15.82 -2.90
C PRO A 32 -0.30 16.84 -2.16
N PRO A 33 0.85 17.24 -2.74
CA PRO A 33 1.79 18.18 -2.11
C PRO A 33 1.17 19.55 -1.78
N ASP A 34 0.13 19.96 -2.51
CA ASP A 34 -0.58 21.23 -2.29
C ASP A 34 -1.72 21.14 -1.25
N SER A 35 -1.85 20.00 -0.57
CA SER A 35 -2.90 19.82 0.45
C SER A 35 -2.46 20.46 1.76
N GLU A 36 -3.38 21.16 2.44
CA GLU A 36 -3.11 21.66 3.79
C GLU A 36 -2.66 20.50 4.70
N PRO A 37 -1.60 20.69 5.50
CA PRO A 37 -1.12 19.63 6.39
C PRO A 37 -2.22 19.24 7.36
N THR A 38 -2.61 17.96 7.31
CA THR A 38 -3.58 17.41 8.27
C THR A 38 -3.00 17.54 9.68
N PRO A 39 -3.76 18.00 10.69
CA PRO A 39 -3.26 18.28 12.05
C PRO A 39 -2.71 17.09 12.86
N ALA A 40 -2.42 15.93 12.25
CA ALA A 40 -2.19 14.67 12.96
C ALA A 40 -0.72 14.25 13.13
N ILE A 41 0.27 15.07 12.78
CA ILE A 41 1.70 14.71 12.93
C ILE A 41 2.30 15.34 14.20
N VAL A 42 1.61 15.20 15.33
CA VAL A 42 2.18 15.46 16.65
C VAL A 42 1.73 14.35 17.60
N GLN A 43 2.13 13.11 17.35
CA GLN A 43 2.21 12.09 18.41
C GLN A 43 2.99 10.84 17.97
N GLY A 44 4.16 10.64 18.59
CA GLY A 44 4.95 9.41 18.52
C GLY A 44 6.16 9.49 17.59
N ASN A 45 7.30 8.95 18.03
CA ASN A 45 8.62 8.87 17.36
C ASN A 45 8.66 8.20 15.96
N TRP A 46 7.53 8.02 15.27
CA TRP A 46 7.43 7.28 14.01
C TRP A 46 7.20 8.25 12.85
N SER A 47 7.94 8.07 11.75
CA SER A 47 7.71 8.85 10.53
C SER A 47 6.29 8.57 10.00
N GLY A 48 5.64 9.56 9.39
CA GLY A 48 4.29 9.39 8.81
C GLY A 48 4.21 8.23 7.81
N ASP A 49 5.31 7.94 7.12
CA ASP A 49 5.46 6.80 6.22
C ASP A 49 5.32 5.44 6.95
N TRP A 50 5.81 5.31 8.18
CA TRP A 50 5.65 4.12 9.01
C TRP A 50 4.18 3.89 9.41
N ILE A 51 3.48 4.96 9.78
CA ILE A 51 2.06 4.92 10.14
C ILE A 51 1.23 4.50 8.92
N ASN A 52 1.48 5.14 7.77
CA ASN A 52 0.79 4.81 6.51
C ASN A 52 1.04 3.37 6.06
N TRP A 53 2.26 2.87 6.23
CA TRP A 53 2.58 1.48 5.96
C TRP A 53 1.81 0.51 6.86
N ASN A 54 1.72 0.80 8.17
CA ASN A 54 0.93 -0.02 9.10
C ASN A 54 -0.56 -0.05 8.71
N HIS A 55 -1.12 1.10 8.28
CA HIS A 55 -2.49 1.13 7.76
C HIS A 55 -2.65 0.26 6.51
N CYS A 56 -1.68 0.31 5.58
CA CYS A 56 -1.69 -0.53 4.39
C CYS A 56 -1.63 -2.02 4.75
N TYR A 57 -0.76 -2.40 5.68
CA TYR A 57 -0.62 -3.77 6.17
C TYR A 57 -1.93 -4.28 6.81
N GLN A 58 -2.51 -3.52 7.74
CA GLN A 58 -3.77 -3.91 8.38
C GLN A 58 -4.92 -4.03 7.39
N LEU A 59 -5.00 -3.14 6.38
CA LEU A 59 -6.00 -3.26 5.33
C LEU A 59 -5.80 -4.54 4.50
N GLN A 60 -4.55 -4.87 4.12
CA GLN A 60 -4.26 -6.09 3.36
C GLN A 60 -4.75 -7.34 4.09
N GLN A 61 -4.54 -7.42 5.41
CA GLN A 61 -5.02 -8.56 6.22
C GLN A 61 -6.55 -8.67 6.22
N LYS A 62 -7.27 -7.54 6.26
CA LYS A 62 -8.74 -7.53 6.15
C LYS A 62 -9.20 -8.01 4.78
N LEU A 63 -8.54 -7.59 3.70
CA LEU A 63 -8.88 -8.05 2.35
C LEU A 63 -8.63 -9.54 2.16
N TYR A 64 -7.58 -10.10 2.77
CA TYR A 64 -7.36 -11.54 2.76
C TYR A 64 -8.45 -12.32 3.50
N ALA A 65 -8.93 -11.80 4.64
CA ALA A 65 -10.06 -12.38 5.35
C ALA A 65 -11.35 -12.31 4.52
N ASP A 66 -11.67 -11.14 3.95
CA ASP A 66 -12.84 -10.95 3.08
C ASP A 66 -12.77 -11.90 1.86
N ALA A 67 -11.60 -12.05 1.25
CA ALA A 67 -11.39 -12.94 0.11
C ALA A 67 -11.62 -14.42 0.47
N HIS A 68 -11.19 -14.84 1.65
CA HIS A 68 -11.42 -16.18 2.16
C HIS A 68 -12.92 -16.50 2.26
N ASP A 69 -13.72 -15.57 2.81
CA ASP A 69 -15.18 -15.73 2.94
C ASP A 69 -15.88 -15.84 1.58
N HIS A 70 -15.34 -15.18 0.55
CA HIS A 70 -15.85 -15.21 -0.82
C HIS A 70 -15.21 -16.29 -1.72
N ARG A 71 -14.39 -17.19 -1.16
CA ARG A 71 -13.66 -18.24 -1.88
C ARG A 71 -12.82 -17.68 -3.04
N ILE A 72 -12.27 -16.49 -2.86
CA ILE A 72 -11.36 -15.84 -3.79
C ILE A 72 -9.94 -16.28 -3.42
N PRO A 73 -9.15 -16.81 -4.38
CA PRO A 73 -7.79 -17.21 -4.10
C PRO A 73 -6.94 -15.98 -3.76
N GLN A 74 -6.02 -16.15 -2.82
CA GLN A 74 -5.22 -15.05 -2.27
C GLN A 74 -4.44 -14.27 -3.34
N TRP A 75 -3.96 -14.94 -4.40
CA TRP A 75 -3.23 -14.29 -5.49
C TRP A 75 -4.08 -13.29 -6.30
N ALA A 76 -5.41 -13.38 -6.20
CA ALA A 76 -6.35 -12.48 -6.88
C ALA A 76 -6.74 -11.27 -6.02
N VAL A 77 -6.32 -11.24 -4.75
CA VAL A 77 -6.60 -10.12 -3.86
C VAL A 77 -5.70 -8.94 -4.25
N PRO A 78 -6.27 -7.75 -4.50
CA PRO A 78 -5.48 -6.58 -4.83
C PRO A 78 -4.46 -6.23 -3.74
N ASN A 79 -3.29 -5.72 -4.15
CA ASN A 79 -2.19 -5.41 -3.25
C ASN A 79 -2.24 -3.93 -2.81
N VAL A 80 -2.46 -3.72 -1.52
CA VAL A 80 -2.58 -2.38 -0.91
C VAL A 80 -1.28 -1.59 -1.04
N ASN A 81 -0.15 -2.23 -0.73
CA ASN A 81 1.16 -1.58 -0.72
C ASN A 81 1.59 -1.18 -2.14
N THR A 82 1.31 -2.01 -3.14
CA THR A 82 1.56 -1.67 -4.54
C THR A 82 0.73 -0.46 -4.98
N THR A 83 -0.54 -0.38 -4.58
CA THR A 83 -1.41 0.75 -4.90
C THR A 83 -0.93 2.04 -4.22
N TRP A 84 -0.52 1.95 -2.95
CA TRP A 84 0.07 3.08 -2.23
C TRP A 84 1.36 3.58 -2.88
N ASN A 85 2.29 2.67 -3.21
CA ASN A 85 3.53 3.01 -3.92
C ASN A 85 3.27 3.62 -5.30
N ALA A 86 2.27 3.12 -6.04
CA ALA A 86 1.88 3.71 -7.32
C ALA A 86 1.40 5.16 -7.16
N ARG A 87 0.62 5.45 -6.11
CA ARG A 87 0.19 6.82 -5.79
C ARG A 87 1.38 7.72 -5.40
N ARG A 88 2.28 7.24 -4.53
CA ARG A 88 3.50 7.97 -4.18
C ARG A 88 4.34 8.34 -5.39
N ASN A 89 4.51 7.39 -6.32
CA ASN A 89 5.20 7.62 -7.59
C ASN A 89 4.51 8.71 -8.41
N ARG A 90 3.18 8.67 -8.53
CA ARG A 90 2.40 9.69 -9.24
C ARG A 90 2.56 11.08 -8.61
N LEU A 91 2.82 11.15 -7.31
CA LEU A 91 3.05 12.39 -6.56
C LEU A 91 4.53 12.78 -6.43
N GLY A 92 5.44 12.08 -7.13
CA GLY A 92 6.87 12.42 -7.14
C GLY A 92 7.66 12.04 -5.89
N ARG A 93 7.08 11.25 -4.95
CA ARG A 93 7.74 10.85 -3.70
C ARG A 93 8.57 9.58 -3.81
N GLY A 94 8.35 8.80 -4.87
CA GLY A 94 9.00 7.51 -5.08
C GLY A 94 8.44 6.37 -4.21
N PRO A 95 8.78 5.11 -4.53
CA PRO A 95 8.29 3.96 -3.79
C PRO A 95 9.13 3.77 -2.52
N LEU A 96 8.48 3.28 -1.46
CA LEU A 96 9.16 2.93 -0.22
C LEU A 96 9.63 1.49 -0.24
N GLN A 97 10.86 1.28 0.24
CA GLN A 97 11.36 -0.02 0.63
C GLN A 97 11.67 -0.01 2.13
N PHE A 98 11.01 -0.91 2.85
CA PHE A 98 11.34 -1.16 4.24
C PHE A 98 12.45 -2.20 4.25
N VAL A 99 13.63 -1.80 4.70
CA VAL A 99 14.77 -2.69 4.86
C VAL A 99 14.78 -3.16 6.30
N ASN A 100 14.80 -4.47 6.51
CA ASN A 100 15.13 -5.04 7.81
C ASN A 100 16.62 -4.75 8.04
N GLN A 101 16.92 -3.74 8.84
CA GLN A 101 18.28 -3.49 9.28
C GLN A 101 18.56 -4.40 10.46
N GLU A 102 19.13 -5.59 10.21
CA GLU A 102 19.39 -6.61 11.24
C GLU A 102 20.42 -6.20 12.31
N SER A 103 20.96 -4.97 12.28
CA SER A 103 22.06 -4.57 13.17
C SER A 103 21.69 -3.63 14.33
N ASP A 104 20.43 -3.23 14.46
CA ASP A 104 19.88 -2.58 15.66
C ASP A 104 18.36 -2.69 15.52
N ASN A 105 17.61 -2.94 16.60
CA ASN A 105 16.15 -3.19 16.60
C ASN A 105 15.28 -1.99 16.14
N THR A 106 15.71 -1.24 15.13
CA THR A 106 15.05 -0.09 14.52
C THR A 106 14.72 -0.45 13.07
N ILE A 107 13.43 -0.51 12.74
CA ILE A 107 13.00 -0.70 11.35
C ILE A 107 13.20 0.64 10.62
N GLY A 108 14.18 0.69 9.73
CA GLY A 108 14.47 1.85 8.89
C GLY A 108 13.61 1.88 7.63
N ILE A 109 13.26 3.09 7.18
CA ILE A 109 12.59 3.32 5.89
C ILE A 109 13.61 3.90 4.92
N THR A 110 13.79 3.27 3.77
CA THR A 110 14.68 3.78 2.72
C THR A 110 13.88 3.99 1.43
N LEU A 111 14.14 5.09 0.73
CA LEU A 111 13.62 5.30 -0.62
C LEU A 111 14.27 4.27 -1.55
N ALA A 112 13.48 3.57 -2.36
CA ALA A 112 14.03 2.69 -3.37
C ALA A 112 14.87 3.51 -4.35
N SER A 113 16.20 3.35 -4.33
CA SER A 113 17.08 4.04 -5.30
C SER A 113 16.77 3.54 -6.70
N GLY A 114 16.19 4.42 -7.51
CA GLY A 114 15.83 4.12 -8.88
C GLY A 114 15.29 5.31 -9.63
N VAL A 115 16.11 6.35 -9.83
CA VAL A 115 16.39 7.05 -11.10
C VAL A 115 17.61 7.93 -10.84
N GLY A 116 18.70 7.71 -11.56
CA GLY A 116 19.90 8.54 -11.49
C GLY A 116 19.57 10.00 -11.80
N ALA A 117 19.78 10.88 -10.82
CA ALA A 117 19.98 12.28 -11.10
C ALA A 117 21.34 12.41 -11.80
N ASN A 118 21.28 12.48 -13.14
CA ASN A 118 22.43 12.84 -13.94
C ASN A 118 22.75 14.30 -13.61
N ASN A 119 23.77 14.52 -12.78
CA ASN A 119 24.35 15.85 -12.60
C ASN A 119 25.00 16.27 -13.92
N SER A 120 24.55 17.39 -14.49
CA SER A 120 25.28 18.19 -15.47
C SER A 120 25.54 19.55 -14.87
#